data_AF-A0A7K3VX16-F1
#
_entry.id   AF-A0A7K3VX16-F1
#
_cell.length_a   1.000
_cell.length_b   1.000
_cell.length_c   1.000
_cell.angle_alpha   90.00
_cell.angle_beta   90.00
_cell.angle_gamma   90.00
#
_symmetry.space_group_name_H-M   'P 1'
#
loop_
_entity.id
_entity.type
_entity.pdbx_description
1 polymer ?
#
loop_
_entity_poly.entity_id
_entity_poly.type
_entity_poly.pdbx_seq_one_letter_code
_entity_poly.pdbx_strand_id
1 'polypeptide(L)'
;MAPRTTTSGGSRRAPSSRRRPPAAVRRPALYLGVAVAGAVLVNVAIGVDPTAQAEAGTSESVSVAQQLGLTAQAGPLEATEDPQPLDLQPLEDLTATRSTREAEQTAAQQAQAAADQAERDRLAAEAAAAEAARAAEEAAARKAAEAAAAAEAEAAAVAASRADAAEDTPSRGFDAAPATAAAAPAASVVARINNSAGNVKPVVQAAANAVMSNVAGISSIGGTRASATDPGGHPSGLAADYMCSSSVGDAVVAYHVAHWAELGVDYLIWEQRMLSSPGGSWKPMENRGSPTANHFDHVHVNYRG
;
A
#
# COMPACT_ATOMS: atom_id res chain seq x y z
N MET A 1 31.67 70.43 15.48
CA MET A 1 30.60 69.49 15.87
C MET A 1 30.16 68.73 14.63
N ALA A 2 30.05 67.39 14.73
CA ALA A 2 30.00 66.44 13.61
C ALA A 2 28.78 66.59 12.68
N PRO A 3 28.78 65.99 11.46
CA PRO A 3 28.51 64.55 11.37
C PRO A 3 29.42 63.74 10.42
N ARG A 4 29.58 62.47 10.81
CA ARG A 4 30.13 61.35 10.06
C ARG A 4 29.11 60.85 9.04
N THR A 5 29.58 60.35 7.88
CA THR A 5 29.21 59.02 7.34
C THR A 5 30.07 58.74 6.09
N THR A 6 30.88 57.69 6.16
CA THR A 6 31.76 57.20 5.09
C THR A 6 31.06 56.10 4.31
N THR A 7 31.01 56.29 2.98
CA THR A 7 30.42 55.41 1.98
C THR A 7 31.27 54.15 1.71
N SER A 8 30.61 53.00 1.83
CA SER A 8 30.66 51.77 1.03
C SER A 8 31.96 51.36 0.30
N GLY A 9 32.57 50.28 0.81
CA GLY A 9 32.45 48.96 0.15
C GLY A 9 33.29 48.72 -1.11
N GLY A 10 34.48 48.14 -0.92
CA GLY A 10 35.45 47.81 -1.96
C GLY A 10 35.01 46.70 -2.92
N SER A 11 35.28 46.94 -4.21
CA SER A 11 35.22 45.96 -5.29
C SER A 11 36.47 45.08 -5.27
N ARG A 12 36.34 43.83 -4.81
CA ARG A 12 37.36 42.78 -4.99
C ARG A 12 36.87 41.79 -6.04
N ARG A 13 37.45 41.87 -7.23
CA ARG A 13 37.40 40.84 -8.27
C ARG A 13 38.02 39.54 -7.73
N ALA A 14 37.27 38.45 -7.74
CA ALA A 14 37.79 37.09 -7.64
C ALA A 14 37.86 36.45 -9.04
N PRO A 15 38.86 35.58 -9.31
CA PRO A 15 39.07 35.00 -10.63
C PRO A 15 38.12 33.85 -10.95
N SER A 16 37.65 33.81 -12.20
CA SER A 16 36.83 32.74 -12.77
C SER A 16 37.59 31.42 -12.82
N SER A 17 37.15 30.43 -12.04
CA SER A 17 37.60 29.03 -12.20
C SER A 17 36.80 28.37 -13.32
N ARG A 18 37.42 28.18 -14.48
CA ARG A 18 36.88 27.32 -15.55
C ARG A 18 37.07 25.87 -15.14
N ARG A 19 36.05 25.25 -14.52
CA ARG A 19 35.99 23.79 -14.38
C ARG A 19 35.38 23.19 -15.66
N ARG A 20 36.18 22.35 -16.32
CA ARG A 20 35.75 21.45 -17.41
C ARG A 20 34.58 20.58 -16.95
N PRO A 21 33.59 20.28 -17.82
CA PRO A 21 32.60 19.25 -17.53
C PRO A 21 33.25 17.85 -17.64
N PRO A 22 32.88 16.86 -16.80
CA PRO A 22 33.27 15.48 -17.04
C PRO A 22 32.49 14.90 -18.23
N ALA A 23 33.22 14.14 -19.05
CA ALA A 23 32.75 13.47 -20.24
C ALA A 23 31.67 12.41 -19.92
N ALA A 24 30.61 12.39 -20.73
CA ALA A 24 29.59 11.36 -20.71
C ALA A 24 30.16 10.03 -21.22
N VAL A 25 30.32 9.05 -20.32
CA VAL A 25 30.62 7.67 -20.69
C VAL A 25 29.31 6.97 -21.05
N ARG A 26 29.08 6.75 -22.35
CA ARG A 26 28.03 5.86 -22.84
C ARG A 26 28.46 4.41 -22.61
N ARG A 27 27.65 3.62 -21.89
CA ARG A 27 27.72 2.15 -21.88
C ARG A 27 26.43 1.60 -22.48
N PRO A 28 26.50 0.54 -23.32
CA PRO A 28 25.32 -0.05 -23.93
C PRO A 28 24.57 -0.91 -22.90
N ALA A 29 23.29 -0.61 -22.69
CA ALA A 29 22.39 -1.48 -21.93
C ALA A 29 21.95 -2.63 -22.83
N LEU A 30 22.34 -3.86 -22.47
CA LEU A 30 21.75 -5.08 -22.97
C LEU A 30 20.35 -5.21 -22.36
N TYR A 31 19.32 -5.20 -23.21
CA TYR A 31 17.96 -5.55 -22.81
C TYR A 31 17.87 -7.06 -22.63
N LEU A 32 17.78 -7.52 -21.38
CA LEU A 32 17.33 -8.87 -21.07
C LEU A 32 15.92 -8.77 -20.49
N GLY A 33 14.93 -9.00 -21.34
CA GLY A 33 13.53 -9.15 -20.94
C GLY A 33 13.33 -10.55 -20.34
N VAL A 34 12.91 -10.61 -19.08
CA VAL A 34 12.39 -11.84 -18.47
C VAL A 34 10.99 -11.52 -17.96
N ALA A 35 10.00 -11.95 -18.72
CA ALA A 35 8.60 -11.99 -18.29
C ALA A 35 8.35 -13.35 -17.63
N VAL A 36 8.09 -13.36 -16.32
CA VAL A 36 7.55 -14.55 -15.64
C VAL A 36 6.07 -14.27 -15.39
N ALA A 37 5.24 -14.79 -16.30
CA ALA A 37 3.82 -14.91 -16.07
C ALA A 37 3.58 -16.16 -15.19
N GLY A 38 3.07 -15.94 -13.99
CA GLY A 38 2.52 -16.99 -13.15
C GLY A 38 1.13 -17.39 -13.65
N ALA A 39 0.91 -18.70 -13.78
CA ALA A 39 -0.42 -19.29 -13.76
C ALA A 39 -0.33 -20.61 -12.98
N VAL A 40 -0.61 -20.52 -11.68
CA VAL A 40 -0.96 -21.65 -10.84
C VAL A 40 -2.46 -21.88 -11.04
N LEU A 41 -2.82 -22.99 -11.67
CA LEU A 41 -4.16 -23.58 -11.57
C LEU A 41 -3.97 -25.00 -11.02
N VAL A 42 -4.15 -25.11 -9.70
CA VAL A 42 -4.33 -26.39 -9.02
C VAL A 42 -5.79 -26.80 -9.23
N ASN A 43 -6.00 -27.85 -10.02
CA ASN A 43 -7.28 -28.51 -10.14
C ASN A 43 -7.13 -29.89 -9.48
N VAL A 44 -7.54 -30.00 -8.22
CA VAL A 44 -7.65 -31.28 -7.52
C VAL A 44 -8.97 -31.91 -7.95
N ALA A 45 -8.89 -32.84 -8.91
CA ALA A 45 -9.93 -33.82 -9.17
C ALA A 45 -9.47 -35.16 -8.58
N ILE A 46 -10.16 -35.58 -7.53
CA ILE A 46 -10.08 -36.92 -6.95
C ILE A 46 -10.57 -37.92 -8.01
N GLY A 47 -9.70 -38.82 -8.45
CA GLY A 47 -10.04 -39.87 -9.41
C GLY A 47 -8.88 -40.84 -9.60
N VAL A 48 -9.03 -42.02 -8.97
CA VAL A 48 -8.43 -43.34 -9.22
C VAL A 48 -7.24 -43.44 -10.22
N ASP A 49 -6.17 -44.05 -9.73
CA ASP A 49 -4.88 -44.35 -10.39
C ASP A 49 -4.91 -44.62 -11.90
N PRO A 50 -3.81 -44.26 -12.59
CA PRO A 50 -3.09 -45.20 -13.42
C PRO A 50 -1.80 -45.60 -12.70
N THR A 51 -1.60 -46.91 -12.55
CA THR A 51 -0.35 -47.53 -12.12
C THR A 51 0.84 -46.94 -12.89
N ALA A 52 1.60 -46.06 -12.24
CA ALA A 52 2.91 -45.66 -12.72
C ALA A 52 3.88 -46.84 -12.49
N GLN A 53 4.10 -47.64 -13.54
CA GLN A 53 5.28 -48.48 -13.60
C GLN A 53 6.50 -47.57 -13.70
N ALA A 54 7.17 -47.34 -12.59
CA ALA A 54 8.55 -46.90 -12.62
C ALA A 54 9.38 -48.07 -13.17
N GLU A 55 9.83 -47.96 -14.43
CA GLU A 55 10.99 -48.73 -14.87
C GLU A 55 12.11 -48.44 -13.89
N ALA A 56 12.51 -49.47 -13.15
CA ALA A 56 13.74 -49.47 -12.39
C ALA A 56 14.89 -49.40 -13.41
N GLY A 57 15.22 -48.20 -13.87
CA GLY A 57 16.50 -47.92 -14.47
C GLY A 57 17.56 -48.40 -13.49
N THR A 58 18.28 -49.46 -13.85
CA THR A 58 19.34 -50.04 -13.06
C THR A 58 20.46 -49.01 -12.95
N SER A 59 20.38 -48.13 -11.95
CA SER A 59 21.54 -47.42 -11.44
C SER A 59 22.48 -48.49 -10.91
N GLU A 60 23.52 -48.82 -11.67
CA GLU A 60 24.57 -49.71 -11.21
C GLU A 60 25.17 -49.12 -9.93
N SER A 61 24.82 -49.71 -8.78
CA SER A 61 25.45 -49.36 -7.51
C SER A 61 26.88 -49.89 -7.57
N VAL A 62 27.81 -49.07 -8.04
CA VAL A 62 29.24 -49.39 -8.00
C VAL A 62 29.62 -49.53 -6.53
N SER A 63 30.06 -50.72 -6.13
CA SER A 63 30.53 -50.96 -4.77
C SER A 63 31.67 -49.99 -4.45
N VAL A 64 31.58 -49.30 -3.32
CA VAL A 64 32.63 -48.39 -2.82
C VAL A 64 33.98 -49.12 -2.75
N ALA A 65 33.98 -50.44 -2.52
CA ALA A 65 35.20 -51.26 -2.53
C ALA A 65 35.90 -51.28 -3.90
N GLN A 66 35.13 -51.31 -5.00
CA GLN A 66 35.66 -51.34 -6.36
C GLN A 66 36.21 -49.98 -6.79
N GLN A 67 35.59 -48.89 -6.33
CA GLN A 67 36.08 -47.52 -6.58
C GLN A 67 37.31 -47.15 -5.73
N LEU A 68 37.47 -47.78 -4.56
CA LEU A 68 38.68 -47.68 -3.73
C LEU A 68 39.78 -48.68 -4.14
N GLY A 69 39.55 -49.52 -5.15
CA GLY A 69 40.54 -50.49 -5.64
C GLY A 69 40.84 -51.66 -4.69
N LEU A 70 39.96 -51.95 -3.72
CA LEU A 70 40.10 -53.13 -2.87
C LEU A 70 39.65 -54.38 -3.64
N THR A 71 40.60 -55.22 -4.04
CA THR A 71 40.32 -56.56 -4.57
C THR A 71 40.12 -57.53 -3.40
N ALA A 72 39.01 -58.27 -3.39
CA ALA A 72 38.76 -59.29 -2.37
C ALA A 72 39.75 -60.45 -2.53
N GLN A 73 40.79 -60.49 -1.71
CA GLN A 73 41.69 -61.63 -1.61
C GLN A 73 41.11 -62.64 -0.61
N ALA A 74 40.32 -63.59 -1.09
CA ALA A 74 39.84 -64.71 -0.28
C ALA A 74 40.97 -65.76 -0.13
N GLY A 75 41.84 -65.57 0.87
CA GLY A 75 42.75 -66.62 1.33
C GLY A 75 42.01 -67.63 2.23
N PRO A 76 42.46 -68.90 2.31
CA PRO A 76 41.88 -69.87 3.25
C PRO A 76 42.07 -69.36 4.68
N LEU A 77 41.00 -69.28 5.45
CA LEU A 77 41.07 -68.99 6.88
C LEU A 77 41.71 -70.22 7.56
N GLU A 78 42.96 -70.11 7.97
CA GLU A 78 43.49 -71.04 8.98
C GLU A 78 42.64 -70.87 10.24
N ALA A 79 41.99 -71.97 10.64
CA ALA A 79 41.23 -72.05 11.87
C ALA A 79 42.21 -71.99 13.06
N THR A 80 42.64 -70.80 13.44
CA THR A 80 43.21 -70.57 14.76
C THR A 80 42.09 -70.75 15.78
N GLU A 81 42.28 -71.73 16.66
CA GLU A 81 41.41 -72.09 17.78
C GLU A 81 41.24 -70.92 18.76
N ASP A 82 40.35 -69.98 18.43
CA ASP A 82 39.50 -69.21 19.34
C ASP A 82 38.70 -68.21 18.50
N PRO A 83 37.41 -68.47 18.18
CA PRO A 83 36.60 -67.47 17.52
C PRO A 83 36.32 -66.35 18.53
N GLN A 84 37.13 -65.28 18.51
CA GLN A 84 36.74 -64.03 19.17
C GLN A 84 35.39 -63.61 18.56
N PRO A 85 34.32 -63.45 19.35
CA PRO A 85 33.04 -63.03 18.81
C PRO A 85 33.23 -61.68 18.11
N LEU A 86 32.78 -61.58 16.86
CA LEU A 86 32.80 -60.30 16.14
C LEU A 86 31.98 -59.29 16.95
N ASP A 87 32.64 -58.24 17.44
CA ASP A 87 31.98 -57.18 18.19
C ASP A 87 31.20 -56.27 17.23
N LEU A 88 29.90 -56.53 17.13
CA LEU A 88 28.97 -55.77 16.28
C LEU A 88 28.38 -54.53 16.98
N GLN A 89 28.69 -54.30 18.27
CA GLN A 89 28.15 -53.17 19.03
C GLN A 89 28.34 -51.81 18.34
N PRO A 90 29.50 -51.49 17.73
CA PRO A 90 29.68 -50.20 17.06
C PRO A 90 28.77 -50.00 15.83
N LEU A 91 28.40 -51.09 15.15
CA LEU A 91 27.50 -51.06 14.00
C LEU A 91 26.03 -50.90 14.43
N GLU A 92 25.65 -51.56 15.53
CA GLU A 92 24.35 -51.39 16.17
C GLU A 92 24.16 -49.95 16.66
N ASP A 93 25.16 -49.37 17.32
CA ASP A 93 25.16 -47.97 17.78
C ASP A 93 25.04 -46.97 16.62
N LEU A 94 25.73 -47.22 15.50
CA LEU A 94 25.64 -46.37 14.32
C LEU A 94 24.23 -46.43 13.69
N THR A 95 23.64 -47.62 13.66
CA THR A 95 22.29 -47.84 13.13
C THR A 95 21.23 -47.18 14.02
N ALA A 96 21.38 -47.30 15.34
CA ALA A 96 20.53 -46.61 16.31
C ALA A 96 20.64 -45.09 16.15
N THR A 97 21.86 -44.55 16.04
CA THR A 97 22.09 -43.10 15.87
C THR A 97 21.48 -42.57 14.56
N ARG A 98 21.56 -43.33 13.46
CA ARG A 98 20.92 -42.97 12.18
C ARG A 98 19.40 -42.95 12.31
N SER A 99 18.83 -43.98 12.92
CA SER A 99 17.38 -44.09 13.14
C SER A 99 16.85 -42.93 13.98
N THR A 100 17.55 -42.54 15.05
CA THR A 100 17.18 -41.38 15.87
C THR A 100 17.22 -40.09 15.06
N ARG A 101 18.27 -39.87 14.26
CA ARG A 101 18.43 -38.65 13.47
C ARG A 101 17.35 -38.52 12.39
N GLU A 102 16.98 -39.61 11.75
CA GLU A 102 15.87 -39.65 10.78
C GLU A 102 14.52 -39.36 11.46
N ALA A 103 14.29 -39.89 12.66
CA ALA A 103 13.10 -39.59 13.45
C ALA A 103 13.02 -38.11 13.85
N GLU A 104 14.13 -37.53 14.32
CA GLU A 104 14.23 -36.10 14.67
C GLU A 104 14.00 -35.21 13.44
N GLN A 105 14.56 -35.56 12.28
CA GLN A 105 14.36 -34.81 11.04
C GLN A 105 12.90 -34.85 10.60
N THR A 106 12.24 -36.00 10.72
CA THR A 106 10.80 -36.14 10.41
C THR A 106 9.96 -35.30 11.37
N ALA A 107 10.27 -35.34 12.67
CA ALA A 107 9.58 -34.53 13.67
C ALA A 107 9.76 -33.02 13.42
N ALA A 108 10.95 -32.58 13.03
CA ALA A 108 11.22 -31.19 12.68
C ALA A 108 10.44 -30.74 11.44
N GLN A 109 10.34 -31.59 10.41
CA GLN A 109 9.53 -31.31 9.22
C GLN A 109 8.05 -31.18 9.56
N GLN A 110 7.52 -32.06 10.42
CA GLN A 110 6.14 -32.00 10.88
C GLN A 110 5.87 -30.73 11.70
N ALA A 111 6.79 -30.34 12.57
CA ALA A 111 6.70 -29.10 13.33
C ALA A 111 6.70 -27.86 12.42
N GLN A 112 7.56 -27.84 11.39
CA GLN A 112 7.58 -26.77 10.40
C GLN A 112 6.27 -26.71 9.61
N ALA A 113 5.77 -27.85 9.14
CA ALA A 113 4.50 -27.90 8.41
C ALA A 113 3.31 -27.42 9.27
N ALA A 114 3.31 -27.75 10.56
CA ALA A 114 2.31 -27.26 11.51
C ALA A 114 2.40 -25.74 11.72
N ALA A 115 3.62 -25.19 11.82
CA ALA A 115 3.83 -23.76 11.92
C ALA A 115 3.37 -23.02 10.64
N ASP A 116 3.70 -23.56 9.46
CA ASP A 116 3.29 -22.98 8.18
C ASP A 116 1.78 -23.06 7.98
N GLN A 117 1.12 -24.10 8.49
CA GLN A 117 -0.34 -24.20 8.50
C GLN A 117 -0.95 -23.15 9.44
N ALA A 118 -0.42 -22.99 10.65
CA ALA A 118 -0.91 -22.00 11.60
C ALA A 118 -0.79 -20.56 11.07
N GLU A 119 0.29 -20.23 10.36
CA GLU A 119 0.44 -18.91 9.74
C GLU A 119 -0.57 -18.70 8.60
N ARG A 120 -0.80 -19.73 7.77
CA ARG A 120 -1.83 -19.67 6.72
C ARG A 120 -3.23 -19.46 7.31
N ASP A 121 -3.54 -20.16 8.40
CA ASP A 121 -4.83 -20.02 9.09
C ASP A 121 -4.98 -18.61 9.70
N ARG A 122 -3.90 -18.04 10.27
CA ARG A 122 -3.88 -16.67 10.77
C ARG A 122 -4.15 -15.65 9.66
N LEU A 123 -3.45 -15.77 8.53
CA LEU A 123 -3.62 -14.89 7.38
C LEU A 123 -5.04 -15.01 6.78
N ALA A 124 -5.60 -16.22 6.72
CA ALA A 124 -6.97 -16.43 6.27
C ALA A 124 -7.99 -15.78 7.23
N ALA A 125 -7.78 -15.87 8.54
CA ALA A 125 -8.63 -15.21 9.53
C ALA A 125 -8.55 -13.68 9.45
N GLU A 126 -7.34 -13.13 9.28
CA GLU A 126 -7.12 -11.69 9.08
C GLU A 126 -7.81 -11.20 7.79
N ALA A 127 -7.70 -11.95 6.69
CA ALA A 127 -8.37 -11.62 5.43
C ALA A 127 -9.91 -11.66 5.56
N ALA A 128 -10.45 -12.69 6.20
CA ALA A 128 -11.89 -12.79 6.46
C ALA A 128 -12.41 -11.66 7.36
N ALA A 129 -11.63 -11.25 8.37
CA ALA A 129 -11.98 -10.11 9.21
C ALA A 129 -11.96 -8.78 8.43
N ALA A 130 -10.98 -8.60 7.53
CA ALA A 130 -10.91 -7.42 6.68
C ALA A 130 -12.08 -7.36 5.68
N GLU A 131 -12.48 -8.49 5.09
CA GLU A 131 -13.65 -8.59 4.22
C GLU A 131 -14.95 -8.27 4.98
N ALA A 132 -15.11 -8.84 6.17
CA ALA A 132 -16.26 -8.55 7.03
C ALA A 132 -16.34 -7.06 7.43
N ALA A 133 -15.19 -6.43 7.70
CA ALA A 133 -15.13 -5.00 7.99
C ALA A 133 -15.53 -4.15 6.78
N ARG A 134 -15.04 -4.47 5.57
CA ARG A 134 -15.44 -3.79 4.32
C ARG A 134 -16.94 -3.94 4.06
N ALA A 135 -17.49 -5.13 4.24
CA ALA A 135 -18.92 -5.37 4.05
C ALA A 135 -19.79 -4.60 5.07
N ALA A 136 -19.35 -4.51 6.33
CA ALA A 136 -20.03 -3.73 7.36
C ALA A 136 -20.00 -2.23 7.04
N GLU A 137 -18.88 -1.75 6.50
CA GLU A 137 -18.70 -0.37 6.07
C GLU A 137 -19.61 -0.02 4.88
N GLU A 138 -19.63 -0.86 3.85
CA GLU A 138 -20.51 -0.70 2.69
C GLU A 138 -21.99 -0.71 3.11
N ALA A 139 -22.37 -1.61 4.03
CA ALA A 139 -23.72 -1.64 4.58
C ALA A 139 -24.06 -0.35 5.37
N ALA A 140 -23.10 0.22 6.10
CA ALA A 140 -23.29 1.49 6.80
C ALA A 140 -23.41 2.67 5.82
N ALA A 141 -22.56 2.71 4.78
CA ALA A 141 -22.62 3.72 3.73
C ALA A 141 -23.96 3.67 2.98
N ARG A 142 -24.46 2.47 2.65
CA ARG A 142 -25.77 2.30 2.02
C ARG A 142 -26.90 2.83 2.91
N LYS A 143 -26.89 2.52 4.21
CA LYS A 143 -27.88 3.06 5.17
C LYS A 143 -27.82 4.58 5.27
N ALA A 144 -26.61 5.15 5.27
CA ALA A 144 -26.43 6.60 5.30
C ALA A 144 -26.97 7.27 4.03
N ALA A 145 -26.72 6.69 2.86
CA ALA A 145 -27.26 7.17 1.59
C ALA A 145 -28.79 7.10 1.54
N GLU A 146 -29.40 6.00 2.03
CA GLU A 146 -30.85 5.86 2.14
C GLU A 146 -31.45 6.92 3.09
N ALA A 147 -30.80 7.20 4.22
CA ALA A 147 -31.23 8.24 5.15
C ALA A 147 -31.11 9.66 4.56
N ALA A 148 -30.03 9.95 3.83
CA ALA A 148 -29.85 11.23 3.14
C ALA A 148 -30.92 11.45 2.06
N ALA A 149 -31.22 10.42 1.26
CA ALA A 149 -32.28 10.48 0.25
C ALA A 149 -33.67 10.70 0.88
N ALA A 150 -33.95 10.07 2.03
CA ALA A 150 -35.19 10.29 2.77
C ALA A 150 -35.30 11.73 3.30
N ALA A 151 -34.21 12.29 3.85
CA ALA A 151 -34.19 13.67 4.35
C ALA A 151 -34.36 14.70 3.21
N GLU A 152 -33.75 14.45 2.04
CA GLU A 152 -33.92 15.31 0.86
C GLU A 152 -35.35 15.27 0.33
N ALA A 153 -35.99 14.09 0.30
CA ALA A 153 -37.40 13.96 -0.06
C ALA A 153 -38.33 14.69 0.91
N GLU A 154 -38.05 14.63 2.23
CA GLU A 154 -38.80 15.38 3.24
C GLU A 154 -38.61 16.90 3.09
N ALA A 155 -37.38 17.36 2.86
CA ALA A 155 -37.09 18.77 2.59
C ALA A 155 -37.80 19.29 1.32
N ALA A 156 -37.83 18.47 0.26
CA ALA A 156 -38.54 18.79 -0.97
C ALA A 156 -40.07 18.87 -0.75
N ALA A 157 -40.64 17.99 0.07
CA ALA A 157 -42.06 18.04 0.44
C ALA A 157 -42.41 19.30 1.26
N VAL A 158 -41.55 19.69 2.20
CA VAL A 158 -41.71 20.94 2.98
C VAL A 158 -41.59 22.16 2.06
N ALA A 159 -40.64 22.17 1.11
CA ALA A 159 -40.49 23.25 0.13
C ALA A 159 -41.71 23.37 -0.79
N ALA A 160 -42.27 22.25 -1.26
CA ALA A 160 -43.49 22.24 -2.06
C ALA A 160 -44.70 22.80 -1.29
N SER A 161 -44.84 22.45 0.00
CA SER A 161 -45.91 23.00 0.85
C SER A 161 -45.78 24.51 1.13
N ARG A 162 -44.55 25.05 1.14
CA ARG A 162 -44.29 26.50 1.25
C ARG A 162 -44.54 27.25 -0.06
N ALA A 163 -44.34 26.62 -1.21
CA ALA A 163 -44.64 27.20 -2.51
C ALA A 163 -46.16 27.34 -2.72
N ASP A 164 -46.94 26.35 -2.28
CA ASP A 164 -48.41 26.40 -2.32
C ASP A 164 -48.99 27.54 -1.44
N ALA A 165 -48.34 27.85 -0.31
CA ALA A 165 -48.70 28.97 0.56
C ALA A 165 -48.28 30.36 0.02
N ALA A 166 -47.43 30.43 -1.01
CA ALA A 166 -46.92 31.68 -1.58
C ALA A 166 -47.70 32.16 -2.82
N GLU A 167 -48.59 31.33 -3.38
CA GLU A 167 -49.43 31.66 -4.53
C GLU A 167 -50.62 32.61 -4.19
N ASP A 168 -50.88 32.94 -2.92
CA ASP A 168 -51.97 33.86 -2.50
C ASP A 168 -51.56 35.36 -2.42
N THR A 169 -50.62 35.81 -3.26
CA THR A 169 -50.25 37.24 -3.32
C THR A 169 -50.20 37.78 -4.76
N PRO A 170 -50.89 38.89 -5.10
CA PRO A 170 -50.96 39.34 -6.47
C PRO A 170 -49.71 40.11 -6.91
N SER A 171 -49.35 39.81 -8.15
CA SER A 171 -48.16 40.20 -8.92
C SER A 171 -47.96 41.71 -9.12
N ARG A 172 -46.69 42.12 -9.09
CA ARG A 172 -46.16 43.25 -9.87
C ARG A 172 -44.75 42.88 -10.37
N GLY A 173 -44.61 42.74 -11.68
CA GLY A 173 -43.38 42.30 -12.33
C GLY A 173 -42.33 43.39 -12.58
N PHE A 174 -41.09 42.96 -12.85
CA PHE A 174 -40.33 43.26 -14.07
C PHE A 174 -38.93 42.58 -14.03
N ASP A 175 -38.50 42.10 -15.21
CA ASP A 175 -37.16 41.81 -15.75
C ASP A 175 -36.15 40.82 -15.12
N ALA A 176 -35.73 39.89 -16.00
CA ALA A 176 -34.40 39.35 -16.29
C ALA A 176 -33.47 38.89 -15.15
N ALA A 177 -33.32 37.56 -15.09
CA ALA A 177 -32.32 36.83 -14.31
C ALA A 177 -30.86 37.16 -14.67
N PRO A 178 -29.94 37.03 -13.71
CA PRO A 178 -28.61 36.51 -13.95
C PRO A 178 -28.48 35.08 -13.40
N ALA A 179 -27.70 34.26 -14.12
CA ALA A 179 -27.28 32.95 -13.66
C ALA A 179 -26.58 33.04 -12.30
N THR A 180 -27.01 32.20 -11.36
CA THR A 180 -26.45 32.10 -10.01
C THR A 180 -24.99 31.68 -10.09
N ALA A 181 -24.08 32.56 -9.65
CA ALA A 181 -22.72 32.17 -9.31
C ALA A 181 -22.78 31.07 -8.25
N ALA A 182 -22.14 29.92 -8.50
CA ALA A 182 -21.99 28.86 -7.52
C ALA A 182 -21.36 29.47 -6.25
N ALA A 183 -22.10 29.44 -5.15
CA ALA A 183 -21.63 29.97 -3.89
C ALA A 183 -20.49 29.07 -3.40
N ALA A 184 -19.32 29.67 -3.13
CA ALA A 184 -18.19 28.97 -2.53
C ALA A 184 -18.63 28.25 -1.24
N PRO A 185 -18.08 27.07 -0.94
CA PRO A 185 -18.50 26.31 0.23
C PRO A 185 -18.28 27.15 1.49
N ALA A 186 -19.34 27.30 2.29
CA ALA A 186 -19.27 28.05 3.54
C ALA A 186 -18.34 27.30 4.51
N ALA A 187 -17.28 27.98 4.96
CA ALA A 187 -16.41 27.48 6.02
C ALA A 187 -16.83 28.12 7.36
N SER A 188 -17.23 27.28 8.32
CA SER A 188 -17.59 27.67 9.69
C SER A 188 -16.53 27.24 10.71
N VAL A 189 -15.60 26.36 10.31
CA VAL A 189 -14.53 25.79 11.14
C VAL A 189 -13.17 26.25 10.63
N VAL A 190 -12.31 26.70 11.54
CA VAL A 190 -10.88 26.90 11.26
C VAL A 190 -10.15 25.58 11.53
N ALA A 191 -9.72 24.92 10.46
CA ALA A 191 -9.03 23.65 10.51
C ALA A 191 -7.63 23.80 11.13
N ARG A 192 -7.31 22.95 12.12
CA ARG A 192 -5.95 22.82 12.65
C ARG A 192 -5.17 21.83 11.81
N ILE A 193 -4.16 22.33 11.11
CA ILE A 193 -3.25 21.52 10.28
C ILE A 193 -1.95 21.31 11.04
N ASN A 194 -1.54 20.05 11.21
CA ASN A 194 -0.28 19.70 11.84
C ASN A 194 0.88 19.94 10.86
N ASN A 195 1.68 20.95 11.15
CA ASN A 195 2.80 21.39 10.32
C ASN A 195 4.10 21.33 11.14
N SER A 196 5.15 20.73 10.58
CA SER A 196 6.48 20.67 11.22
C SER A 196 7.59 21.34 10.41
N ALA A 197 7.31 21.81 9.18
CA ALA A 197 8.30 22.41 8.28
C ALA A 197 7.87 23.75 7.66
N GLY A 198 6.97 24.49 8.32
CA GLY A 198 6.44 25.78 7.87
C GLY A 198 4.92 25.75 7.65
N ASN A 199 4.33 26.88 7.30
CA ASN A 199 2.88 26.92 7.09
C ASN A 199 2.50 26.33 5.72
N VAL A 200 1.32 25.74 5.62
CA VAL A 200 0.70 25.49 4.31
C VAL A 200 0.37 26.81 3.62
N LYS A 201 0.15 26.76 2.30
CA LYS A 201 -0.32 27.92 1.54
C LYS A 201 -1.77 28.28 1.91
N PRO A 202 -2.18 29.54 1.69
CA PRO A 202 -3.56 29.98 1.97
C PRO A 202 -4.64 29.15 1.30
N VAL A 203 -4.41 28.68 0.06
CA VAL A 203 -5.35 27.80 -0.67
C VAL A 203 -5.62 26.50 0.09
N VAL A 204 -4.56 25.87 0.62
CA VAL A 204 -4.67 24.62 1.38
C VAL A 204 -5.39 24.86 2.71
N GLN A 205 -5.08 25.96 3.40
CA GLN A 205 -5.77 26.31 4.65
C GLN A 205 -7.26 26.59 4.41
N ALA A 206 -7.61 27.30 3.34
CA ALA A 206 -9.00 27.59 2.98
C ALA A 206 -9.75 26.31 2.62
N ALA A 207 -9.14 25.43 1.82
CA ALA A 207 -9.72 24.13 1.49
C ALA A 207 -9.94 23.27 2.74
N ALA A 208 -8.94 23.17 3.62
CA ALA A 208 -9.06 22.43 4.87
C ALA A 208 -10.18 22.98 5.78
N ASN A 209 -10.35 24.30 5.85
CA ASN A 209 -11.45 24.92 6.59
C ASN A 209 -12.81 24.50 6.01
N ALA A 210 -12.97 24.59 4.69
CA ALA A 210 -14.20 24.20 4.00
C ALA A 210 -14.52 22.71 4.21
N VAL A 211 -13.52 21.84 4.06
CA VAL A 211 -13.66 20.39 4.26
C VAL A 211 -14.03 20.07 5.70
N MET A 212 -13.33 20.62 6.70
CA MET A 212 -13.65 20.40 8.12
C MET A 212 -15.02 20.95 8.53
N SER A 213 -15.56 21.91 7.79
CA SER A 213 -16.89 22.48 8.05
C SER A 213 -18.02 21.61 7.50
N ASN A 214 -17.75 20.81 6.47
CA ASN A 214 -18.78 20.10 5.70
C ASN A 214 -18.61 18.57 5.70
N VAL A 215 -17.47 18.06 6.15
CA VAL A 215 -17.18 16.62 6.26
C VAL A 215 -16.80 16.29 7.70
N ALA A 216 -17.67 15.53 8.36
CA ALA A 216 -17.43 15.05 9.72
C ALA A 216 -16.53 13.80 9.73
N GLY A 217 -15.88 13.54 10.86
CA GLY A 217 -15.13 12.29 11.09
C GLY A 217 -13.64 12.31 10.72
N ILE A 218 -13.13 13.42 10.17
CA ILE A 218 -11.69 13.62 9.97
C ILE A 218 -11.01 13.75 11.33
N SER A 219 -10.03 12.88 11.60
CA SER A 219 -9.36 12.81 12.90
C SER A 219 -8.28 13.88 13.07
N SER A 220 -7.52 14.15 12.01
CA SER A 220 -6.49 15.18 11.97
C SER A 220 -6.10 15.50 10.52
N ILE A 221 -5.41 16.62 10.32
CA ILE A 221 -4.90 17.02 9.00
C ILE A 221 -3.38 17.17 9.09
N GLY A 222 -2.65 16.43 8.27
CA GLY A 222 -1.20 16.57 8.09
C GLY A 222 -0.88 17.59 7.00
N GLY A 223 0.03 18.52 7.28
CA GLY A 223 0.51 19.52 6.34
C GLY A 223 1.99 19.36 6.01
N THR A 224 2.76 20.44 6.14
CA THR A 224 4.19 20.44 5.81
C THR A 224 4.99 19.57 6.79
N ARG A 225 5.99 18.85 6.27
CA ARG A 225 6.94 18.07 7.08
C ARG A 225 8.28 17.90 6.38
N ALA A 226 9.37 17.90 7.13
CA ALA A 226 10.73 17.80 6.58
C ALA A 226 11.04 16.42 5.98
N SER A 227 10.33 15.37 6.42
CA SER A 227 10.47 14.01 5.91
C SER A 227 9.75 13.78 4.57
N ALA A 228 8.92 14.72 4.11
CA ALA A 228 8.18 14.59 2.86
C ALA A 228 9.10 14.81 1.65
N THR A 229 8.92 14.00 0.61
CA THR A 229 9.82 13.92 -0.56
C THR A 229 9.16 14.36 -1.87
N ASP A 230 7.96 14.93 -1.81
CA ASP A 230 7.15 15.42 -2.93
C ASP A 230 7.30 16.95 -3.09
N PRO A 231 8.26 17.47 -3.88
CA PRO A 231 8.63 18.89 -3.80
C PRO A 231 7.51 19.87 -4.16
N GLY A 232 6.50 19.42 -4.91
CA GLY A 232 5.31 20.20 -5.28
C GLY A 232 4.09 19.98 -4.39
N GLY A 233 4.20 19.21 -3.30
CA GLY A 233 3.12 18.95 -2.35
C GLY A 233 3.47 19.41 -0.94
N HIS A 234 3.66 18.50 0.02
CA HIS A 234 3.80 18.83 1.45
C HIS A 234 4.93 19.81 1.76
N PRO A 235 6.18 19.65 1.27
CA PRO A 235 7.27 20.60 1.53
C PRO A 235 6.98 22.01 1.00
N SER A 236 6.20 22.13 -0.08
CA SER A 236 5.81 23.42 -0.66
C SER A 236 4.56 24.05 -0.03
N GLY A 237 3.93 23.35 0.93
CA GLY A 237 2.68 23.75 1.55
C GLY A 237 1.48 23.66 0.60
N LEU A 238 1.55 22.82 -0.43
CA LEU A 238 0.50 22.62 -1.44
C LEU A 238 -0.29 21.32 -1.28
N ALA A 239 0.01 20.51 -0.26
CA ALA A 239 -0.72 19.28 0.00
C ALA A 239 -1.23 19.19 1.44
N ALA A 240 -2.30 18.43 1.61
CA ALA A 240 -2.87 18.05 2.90
C ALA A 240 -3.24 16.56 2.92
N ASP A 241 -2.92 15.89 4.03
CA ASP A 241 -3.32 14.52 4.33
C ASP A 241 -4.49 14.56 5.33
N TYR A 242 -5.70 14.19 4.90
CA TYR A 242 -6.87 14.10 5.77
C TYR A 242 -6.93 12.71 6.41
N MET A 243 -6.52 12.60 7.67
CA MET A 243 -6.47 11.32 8.41
C MET A 243 -7.88 10.85 8.76
N CYS A 244 -8.27 9.69 8.24
CA CYS A 244 -9.64 9.20 8.32
C CYS A 244 -9.71 7.67 8.30
N SER A 245 -10.80 7.12 8.82
CA SER A 245 -11.16 5.72 8.49
C SER A 245 -11.54 5.64 7.02
N SER A 246 -11.58 4.43 6.47
CA SER A 246 -12.01 4.19 5.08
C SER A 246 -13.37 4.84 4.79
N SER A 247 -14.35 4.68 5.70
CA SER A 247 -15.71 5.23 5.51
C SER A 247 -15.78 6.74 5.40
N VAL A 248 -14.88 7.44 6.10
CA VAL A 248 -14.81 8.90 6.08
C VAL A 248 -14.02 9.36 4.85
N GLY A 249 -13.04 8.58 4.39
CA GLY A 249 -12.24 8.90 3.23
C GLY A 249 -13.07 9.08 1.96
N ASP A 250 -14.08 8.23 1.73
CA ASP A 250 -14.98 8.38 0.58
C ASP A 250 -15.76 9.70 0.61
N ALA A 251 -16.22 10.14 1.79
CA ALA A 251 -16.89 11.43 1.94
C ALA A 251 -15.93 12.62 1.69
N VAL A 252 -14.68 12.51 2.15
CA VAL A 252 -13.64 13.50 1.85
C VAL A 252 -13.39 13.57 0.35
N VAL A 253 -13.23 12.43 -0.32
CA VAL A 253 -13.03 12.37 -1.78
C VAL A 253 -14.23 12.96 -2.52
N ALA A 254 -15.46 12.56 -2.18
CA ALA A 254 -16.67 13.05 -2.82
C ALA A 254 -16.79 14.57 -2.72
N TYR A 255 -16.51 15.14 -1.55
CA TYR A 255 -16.52 16.59 -1.35
C TYR A 255 -15.46 17.30 -2.21
N HIS A 256 -14.24 16.76 -2.27
CA HIS A 256 -13.19 17.34 -3.12
C HIS A 256 -13.53 17.23 -4.62
N VAL A 257 -14.17 16.15 -5.06
CA VAL A 257 -14.62 15.99 -6.44
C VAL A 257 -15.73 16.98 -6.79
N ALA A 258 -16.72 17.15 -5.92
CA ALA A 258 -17.82 18.09 -6.11
C ALA A 258 -17.34 19.55 -6.16
N HIS A 259 -16.35 19.91 -5.34
CA HIS A 259 -15.84 21.28 -5.21
C HIS A 259 -14.45 21.47 -5.82
N TRP A 260 -14.07 20.63 -6.79
CA TRP A 260 -12.70 20.51 -7.30
C TRP A 260 -12.07 21.84 -7.72
N ALA A 261 -12.81 22.62 -8.53
CA ALA A 261 -12.32 23.91 -9.03
C ALA A 261 -12.26 24.97 -7.92
N GLU A 262 -13.27 25.00 -7.05
CA GLU A 262 -13.43 25.97 -5.97
C GLU A 262 -12.37 25.80 -4.87
N LEU A 263 -12.07 24.56 -4.52
CA LEU A 263 -11.01 24.22 -3.57
C LEU A 263 -9.61 24.32 -4.20
N GLY A 264 -9.52 24.42 -5.53
CA GLY A 264 -8.25 24.45 -6.25
C GLY A 264 -7.54 23.08 -6.25
N VAL A 265 -8.27 21.97 -6.31
CA VAL A 265 -7.66 20.62 -6.33
C VAL A 265 -6.86 20.43 -7.62
N ASP A 266 -5.66 19.87 -7.48
CA ASP A 266 -4.80 19.47 -8.59
C ASP A 266 -4.89 17.97 -8.84
N TYR A 267 -4.74 17.16 -7.78
CA TYR A 267 -5.02 15.73 -7.79
C TYR A 267 -5.31 15.24 -6.37
N LEU A 268 -5.87 14.04 -6.27
CA LEU A 268 -6.07 13.34 -5.01
C LEU A 268 -5.59 11.89 -5.11
N ILE A 269 -5.22 11.32 -3.97
CA ILE A 269 -4.83 9.92 -3.82
C ILE A 269 -5.65 9.31 -2.68
N TRP A 270 -6.29 8.18 -2.95
CA TRP A 270 -7.09 7.43 -2.00
C TRP A 270 -7.12 5.95 -2.37
N GLU A 271 -7.03 5.06 -1.39
CA GLU A 271 -7.01 3.60 -1.56
C GLU A 271 -6.10 3.11 -2.69
N GLN A 272 -4.85 3.60 -2.69
CA GLN A 272 -3.82 3.24 -3.67
C GLN A 272 -4.18 3.59 -5.12
N ARG A 273 -5.03 4.61 -5.32
CA ARG A 273 -5.42 5.10 -6.64
C ARG A 273 -5.31 6.61 -6.67
N MET A 274 -5.00 7.16 -7.84
CA MET A 274 -4.91 8.60 -8.07
C MET A 274 -6.01 9.07 -9.01
N LEU A 275 -6.58 10.23 -8.71
CA LEU A 275 -7.51 10.95 -9.58
C LEU A 275 -6.93 12.34 -9.87
N SER A 276 -6.84 12.72 -11.14
CA SER A 276 -6.22 14.00 -11.58
C SER A 276 -7.23 14.98 -12.19
N SER A 277 -8.52 14.64 -12.18
CA SER A 277 -9.60 15.53 -12.64
C SER A 277 -10.94 15.05 -12.06
N PRO A 278 -11.92 15.94 -11.85
CA PRO A 278 -13.17 15.60 -11.13
C PRO A 278 -14.03 14.56 -11.86
N GLY A 279 -13.97 14.50 -13.20
CA GLY A 279 -14.65 13.49 -14.02
C GLY A 279 -13.71 12.44 -14.62
N GLY A 280 -12.46 12.38 -14.14
CA GLY A 280 -11.44 11.49 -14.68
C GLY A 280 -11.61 10.04 -14.23
N SER A 281 -10.82 9.15 -14.84
CA SER A 281 -10.69 7.78 -14.34
C SER A 281 -9.61 7.69 -13.28
N TRP A 282 -9.88 6.93 -12.23
CA TRP A 282 -8.88 6.53 -11.25
C TRP A 282 -7.75 5.72 -11.90
N LYS A 283 -6.51 6.02 -11.53
CA LYS A 283 -5.32 5.31 -11.97
C LYS A 283 -4.72 4.54 -10.79
N PRO A 284 -4.50 3.22 -10.90
CA PRO A 284 -3.89 2.45 -9.84
C PRO A 284 -2.44 2.89 -9.62
N MET A 285 -1.99 2.86 -8.37
CA MET A 285 -0.61 3.10 -7.98
C MET A 285 0.10 1.81 -7.63
N GLU A 286 1.42 1.78 -7.84
CA GLU A 286 2.27 0.69 -7.35
C GLU A 286 2.16 0.56 -5.82
N ASN A 287 2.26 -0.68 -5.33
CA ASN A 287 2.29 -0.94 -3.90
C ASN A 287 3.62 -0.44 -3.31
N ARG A 288 3.53 0.50 -2.37
CA ARG A 288 4.68 1.12 -1.68
C ARG A 288 5.00 0.49 -0.32
N GLY A 289 4.40 -0.65 -0.02
CA GLY A 289 4.79 -1.52 1.11
C GLY A 289 4.15 -1.22 2.47
N SER A 290 3.21 -0.28 2.56
CA SER A 290 2.44 -0.06 3.79
C SER A 290 1.09 0.62 3.54
N PRO A 291 0.10 0.50 4.46
CA PRO A 291 -1.19 1.18 4.36
C PRO A 291 -1.05 2.70 4.19
N THR A 292 -0.21 3.34 5.00
CA THR A 292 0.05 4.77 4.91
C THR A 292 0.69 5.17 3.58
N ALA A 293 1.73 4.46 3.12
CA ALA A 293 2.35 4.78 1.84
C ALA A 293 1.41 4.57 0.65
N ASN A 294 0.42 3.69 0.81
CA ASN A 294 -0.63 3.40 -0.16
C ASN A 294 -1.92 4.20 0.06
N HIS A 295 -1.95 5.14 1.02
CA HIS A 295 -3.09 6.04 1.26
C HIS A 295 -4.39 5.30 1.60
N PHE A 296 -4.31 4.27 2.45
CA PHE A 296 -5.48 3.56 2.98
C PHE A 296 -5.99 4.14 4.31
N ASP A 297 -5.21 5.00 4.97
CA ASP A 297 -5.52 5.62 6.28
C ASP A 297 -5.66 7.15 6.21
N HIS A 298 -5.51 7.73 5.01
CA HIS A 298 -5.75 9.15 4.75
C HIS A 298 -6.04 9.42 3.27
N VAL A 299 -6.83 10.46 3.01
CA VAL A 299 -6.96 11.03 1.67
C VAL A 299 -5.88 12.10 1.51
N HIS A 300 -5.00 11.91 0.55
CA HIS A 300 -4.02 12.93 0.17
C HIS A 300 -4.58 13.81 -0.93
N VAL A 301 -4.48 15.12 -0.77
CA VAL A 301 -4.93 16.09 -1.76
C VAL A 301 -3.84 17.11 -2.02
N ASN A 302 -3.49 17.27 -3.30
CA ASN A 302 -2.62 18.33 -3.75
C ASN A 302 -3.45 19.45 -4.38
N TYR A 303 -3.05 20.69 -4.15
CA TYR A 303 -3.76 21.89 -4.59
C TYR A 303 -2.93 22.69 -5.59
N ARG A 304 -3.62 23.45 -6.44
CA ARG A 304 -3.03 24.40 -7.37
C ARG A 304 -2.60 25.64 -6.58
N GLY A 305 -1.34 26.05 -6.78
CA GLY A 305 -0.71 27.16 -6.09
C GLY A 305 -0.96 28.54 -6.69
#